data_AF-A0A7Y7TH47-F1
#
_entry.id   AF-A0A7Y7TH47-F1
#
_cell.length_a   1.000
_cell.length_b   1.000
_cell.length_c   1.000
_cell.angle_alpha   90.00
_cell.angle_beta   90.00
_cell.angle_gamma   90.00
#
_symmetry.space_group_name_H-M   'P 1'
#
loop_
_entity.id
_entity.type
_entity.pdbx_description
1 polymer ?
#
loop_
_entity_poly.entity_id
_entity_poly.type
_entity_poly.pdbx_seq_one_letter_code
_entity_poly.pdbx_strand_id
1 'polypeptide(L)' 'MILRENELLAAMKELLEASQAMTNGKLPSATAFERYLKAVKRSKQIIDDAEVSDDKN' A
#
# COMPACT_ATOMS: atom_id res chain seq x y z
N MET A 1 19.47 2.90 -1.99
CA MET A 1 18.04 2.54 -1.95
C MET A 1 17.25 3.82 -2.19
N ILE A 2 16.53 3.85 -3.31
CA ILE A 2 15.93 5.06 -3.91
C ILE A 2 14.64 5.39 -3.14
N LEU A 3 14.31 6.68 -2.99
CA LEU A 3 13.13 7.19 -2.28
C LEU A 3 11.83 6.41 -2.59
N ARG A 4 11.62 6.00 -3.85
CA ARG A 4 10.47 5.21 -4.31
C ARG A 4 10.37 3.81 -3.67
N GLU A 5 11.48 3.11 -3.48
CA GLU A 5 11.52 1.77 -2.89
C GLU A 5 11.09 1.82 -1.41
N ASN A 6 11.49 2.88 -0.70
CA ASN A 6 11.10 3.11 0.68
C ASN A 6 9.61 3.46 0.82
N GLU A 7 9.07 4.27 -0.11
CA GLU A 7 7.63 4.59 -0.14
C GLU A 7 6.77 3.35 -0.42
N LEU A 8 7.21 2.49 -1.35
CA LEU A 8 6.53 1.23 -1.64
C LEU A 8 6.57 0.29 -0.44
N LEU A 9 7.75 0.14 0.20
CA LEU A 9 7.90 -0.70 1.39
C LEU A 9 7.01 -0.22 2.55
N ALA A 10 6.89 1.10 2.76
CA ALA A 10 6.00 1.65 3.77
C ALA A 10 4.52 1.33 3.48
N ALA A 11 4.08 1.53 2.23
CA ALA A 11 2.71 1.20 1.83
C ALA A 11 2.39 -0.30 1.99
N MET A 12 3.34 -1.19 1.63
CA MET A 12 3.18 -2.63 1.80
C MET A 12 3.10 -3.06 3.28
N LYS A 13 3.83 -2.39 4.19
CA LYS A 13 3.73 -2.65 5.64
C LYS A 13 2.36 -2.26 6.19
N GLU A 14 1.84 -1.09 5.82
CA GLU A 14 0.51 -0.65 6.25
C GLU A 14 -0.61 -1.58 5.73
N LEU A 15 -0.47 -2.06 4.50
CA LEU A 15 -1.37 -3.07 3.92
C LEU A 15 -1.36 -4.39 4.71
N LEU A 16 -0.17 -4.86 5.10
CA LEU A 16 0.00 -6.09 5.88
C LEU A 16 -0.64 -5.99 7.26
N GLU A 17 -0.39 -4.89 7.98
CA GLU A 17 -0.95 -4.67 9.32
C GLU A 17 -2.49 -4.62 9.29
N ALA A 18 -3.07 -3.92 8.31
CA ALA A 18 -4.52 -3.85 8.15
C ALA A 18 -5.14 -5.21 7.79
N SER A 19 -4.50 -5.97 6.90
CA SER A 19 -4.93 -7.32 6.53
C SER A 19 -4.91 -8.28 7.72
N GLN A 20 -3.87 -8.21 8.55
CA GLN A 20 -3.75 -9.00 9.79
C GLN A 20 -4.83 -8.64 10.83
N ALA A 21 -5.19 -7.36 10.93
CA ALA A 21 -6.28 -6.93 11.81
C ALA A 21 -7.63 -7.51 11.37
N MET A 22 -7.92 -7.47 10.06
CA MET A 22 -9.17 -7.98 9.48
C MET A 22 -9.28 -9.52 9.57
N THR A 23 -8.19 -10.26 9.36
CA THR A 23 -8.17 -11.73 9.43
C THR A 23 -8.33 -12.29 10.84
N ASN A 24 -8.00 -11.52 11.87
CA ASN A 24 -8.22 -11.89 13.27
C ASN A 24 -9.66 -11.63 13.77
N GLY A 25 -10.62 -11.38 12.87
CA GLY A 25 -12.03 -11.17 13.20
C GLY A 25 -12.30 -9.84 13.93
N LYS A 26 -11.29 -8.96 14.03
CA LYS A 26 -11.45 -7.62 14.59
C LYS A 26 -11.78 -6.66 13.45
N LEU A 27 -12.92 -5.99 13.53
CA LEU A 27 -13.21 -4.90 12.61
C LEU A 27 -12.17 -3.79 12.84
N PRO A 28 -11.38 -3.39 11.82
CA PRO A 28 -10.46 -2.29 11.97
C PRO A 28 -11.22 -1.00 12.33
N SER A 29 -10.62 -0.15 13.16
CA SER A 29 -11.20 1.17 13.44
C SER A 29 -11.34 1.98 12.15
N ALA A 30 -12.24 2.96 12.12
CA ALA A 30 -12.42 3.84 10.96
C ALA A 30 -11.09 4.43 10.47
N THR A 31 -10.23 4.86 11.40
CA THR A 31 -8.89 5.38 11.09
C THR A 31 -7.94 4.33 10.52
N ALA A 32 -7.97 3.09 11.03
CA ALA A 32 -7.17 2.01 10.48
C ALA A 32 -7.64 1.62 9.06
N PHE A 33 -8.94 1.66 8.83
CA PHE A 33 -9.54 1.43 7.52
C PHE A 33 -9.18 2.55 6.52
N GLU A 34 -9.20 3.81 6.93
CA GLU A 34 -8.76 4.93 6.09
C GLU A 34 -7.28 4.84 5.70
N ARG A 35 -6.41 4.45 6.65
CA ARG A 35 -4.98 4.20 6.37
C ARG A 35 -4.80 3.08 5.37
N TYR A 36 -5.51 1.97 5.56
CA TYR A 36 -5.54 0.87 4.60
C TYR A 36 -5.92 1.33 3.19
N LEU A 37 -7.01 2.09 3.04
CA LEU A 37 -7.45 2.60 1.74
C LEU A 37 -6.40 3.53 1.10
N LYS A 38 -5.73 4.38 1.90
CA LYS A 38 -4.63 5.22 1.42
C LYS A 38 -3.44 4.39 0.94
N ALA A 39 -3.07 3.35 1.70
CA ALA A 39 -1.99 2.45 1.34
C ALA A 39 -2.29 1.69 0.04
N VAL A 40 -3.50 1.13 -0.12
CA VAL A 40 -3.96 0.51 -1.38
C VAL A 40 -3.83 1.49 -2.55
N LYS A 41 -4.34 2.71 -2.39
CA LYS A 41 -4.31 3.73 -3.45
C LYS A 41 -2.87 4.09 -3.83
N ARG A 42 -1.98 4.26 -2.86
CA ARG A 42 -0.58 4.63 -3.11
C ARG A 42 0.19 3.50 -3.77
N SER A 43 0.00 2.25 -3.31
CA SER A 43 0.61 1.08 -3.95
C SER A 43 0.18 0.94 -5.40
N LYS A 44 -1.11 1.14 -5.70
CA LYS A 44 -1.60 1.11 -7.08
C LYS A 44 -0.94 2.18 -7.96
N GLN A 45 -0.82 3.42 -7.48
CA GLN A 45 -0.13 4.48 -8.22
C GLN A 45 1.33 4.14 -8.52
N ILE A 46 2.05 3.55 -7.57
CA ILE A 46 3.46 3.16 -7.77
C ILE A 46 3.58 2.05 -8.81
N ILE A 47 2.67 1.08 -8.80
CA ILE A 47 2.62 -0.01 -9.79
C ILE A 47 2.30 0.57 -11.17
N ASP A 48 1.25 1.38 -11.28
CA ASP A 48 0.85 2.02 -12.55
C ASP A 48 2.00 2.88 -13.12
N ASP A 49 2.69 3.66 -12.27
CA ASP A 49 3.87 4.44 -12.66
C ASP A 49 5.03 3.57 -13.17
N ALA A 50 5.24 2.40 -12.55
CA ALA A 50 6.29 1.47 -12.94
C ALA A 50 5.96 0.78 -14.27
N GLU A 51 4.72 0.30 -14.44
CA GLU A 51 4.25 -0.31 -15.69
C GLU A 51 4.34 0.66 -16.87
N VAL A 52 3.94 1.92 -16.69
CA VAL A 52 4.07 2.97 -17.73
C VAL A 52 5.53 3.31 -18.04
N SER A 53 6.43 3.15 -17.08
CA SER A 53 7.86 3.41 -17.28
C SER A 53 8.55 2.27 -18.03
N ASP A 54 8.13 1.03 -17.81
CA ASP A 54 8.64 -0.15 -18.51
C ASP A 54 8.14 -0.22 -19.97
N ASP A 55 6.92 0.25 -20.26
CA ASP A 55 6.34 0.28 -21.61
C ASP A 55 6.99 1.33 -22.55
N LYS A 56 7.83 2.23 -22.00
CA LYS A 56 8.53 3.28 -22.75
C LYS A 56 10.02 2.99 -22.97
N ASN A 57 10.48 1.80 -22.62
CA ASN A 57 11.86 1.34 -22.78
C ASN A 57 11.97 0.17 -23.79
#